data_AF-F9XLT7-F1
#
_entry.id   AF-F9XLT7-F1
#
_cell.length_a   1.000
_cell.length_b   1.000
_cell.length_c   1.000
_cell.angle_alpha   90.00
_cell.angle_beta   90.00
_cell.angle_gamma   90.00
#
_symmetry.space_group_name_H-M   'P 1'
#
loop_
_entity.id
_entity.type
_entity.pdbx_description
1 polymer ?
#
loop_
_entity_poly.entity_id
_entity_poly.type
_entity_poly.pdbx_seq_one_letter_code
_entity_poly.pdbx_strand_id
1 'polypeptide(L)' 'GEINWDCPCLGGMAHGPCGEQFRAAFSCFVYSKEEPKGVECIEHFKTMQNCFREHPEIYGSELDDDEVAE' A
#
# COMPACT_ATOMS: atom_id res chain seq x y z
N GLY A 1 -0.13 -7.29 -17.31
CA GLY A 1 0.50 -5.99 -17.02
C GLY A 1 1.66 -6.26 -16.10
N GLU A 2 2.77 -5.57 -16.25
CA GLU A 2 3.91 -5.69 -15.34
C GLU A 2 3.97 -4.40 -14.51
N ILE A 3 4.24 -4.53 -13.21
CA ILE A 3 4.31 -3.39 -12.29
C ILE A 3 5.75 -2.91 -12.24
N ASN A 4 5.99 -1.64 -12.55
CA ASN A 4 7.31 -1.03 -12.43
C ASN A 4 7.50 -0.48 -11.01
N TRP A 5 8.19 -1.22 -10.15
CA TRP A 5 8.46 -0.86 -8.76
C TRP A 5 9.47 0.30 -8.60
N ASP A 6 10.22 0.62 -9.66
CA ASP A 6 11.15 1.76 -9.71
C ASP A 6 10.47 3.05 -10.22
N CYS A 7 9.16 3.01 -10.47
CA CYS A 7 8.44 4.21 -10.84
C CYS A 7 8.47 5.23 -9.69
N PRO A 8 8.93 6.47 -9.93
CA PRO A 8 8.89 7.52 -8.90
C PRO A 8 7.46 7.79 -8.40
N CYS A 9 6.44 7.42 -9.19
CA CYS A 9 5.04 7.48 -8.82
C CYS A 9 4.65 6.62 -7.60
N LEU A 10 5.42 5.57 -7.29
CA LEU A 10 5.15 4.68 -6.14
C LEU A 10 5.81 5.16 -4.85
N GLY A 11 6.43 6.35 -4.85
CA GLY A 11 6.96 7.00 -3.65
C GLY A 11 8.05 6.21 -2.92
N GLY A 12 8.67 5.23 -3.57
CA GLY A 12 9.64 4.33 -2.93
C GLY A 12 9.05 3.37 -1.90
N MET A 13 7.71 3.30 -1.74
CA MET A 13 7.06 2.45 -0.74
C MET A 13 7.39 0.96 -0.92
N ALA A 14 7.65 0.54 -2.17
CA ALA A 14 8.05 -0.83 -2.51
C ALA A 14 9.44 -1.23 -1.98
N HIS A 15 10.28 -0.29 -1.55
CA HIS A 15 11.67 -0.54 -1.14
C HIS A 15 11.92 -0.32 0.37
N GLY A 16 10.89 0.03 1.14
CA GLY A 16 10.97 0.21 2.59
C GLY A 16 10.72 -1.06 3.40
N PRO A 17 10.74 -0.97 4.75
CA PRO A 17 10.47 -2.11 5.64
C PRO A 17 9.10 -2.75 5.40
N CYS A 18 8.11 -1.99 4.94
CA CYS A 18 6.77 -2.48 4.58
C CYS A 18 6.60 -2.75 3.07
N GLY A 19 7.70 -2.78 2.32
CA GLY A 19 7.66 -2.91 0.86
C GLY A 19 7.09 -4.25 0.38
N GLU A 20 7.22 -5.31 1.17
CA GLU A 20 6.61 -6.61 0.83
C GLU A 20 5.09 -6.57 0.88
N GLN A 21 4.54 -5.98 1.95
CA GLN A 21 3.11 -5.81 2.16
C GLN A 21 2.54 -4.86 1.09
N PHE A 22 3.25 -3.77 0.80
CA PHE A 22 2.90 -2.85 -0.28
C PHE A 22 2.86 -3.55 -1.64
N ARG A 23 3.89 -4.33 -1.99
CA ARG A 23 3.93 -5.07 -3.25
C ARG A 23 2.78 -6.08 -3.36
N ALA A 24 2.45 -6.77 -2.28
CA ALA A 24 1.32 -7.71 -2.24
C ALA A 24 -0.02 -7.00 -2.45
N ALA A 25 -0.30 -5.93 -1.71
CA ALA A 25 -1.54 -5.17 -1.83
C ALA A 25 -1.69 -4.51 -3.21
N PHE A 26 -0.64 -3.85 -3.68
CA PHE A 26 -0.65 -3.13 -4.94
C PHE A 26 -0.72 -4.07 -6.15
N SER A 27 -0.04 -5.22 -6.10
CA SER A 27 -0.16 -6.22 -7.15
C SER A 27 -1.55 -6.84 -7.19
N CYS A 28 -2.13 -7.17 -6.04
CA CYS A 28 -3.53 -7.62 -5.95
C CYS A 28 -4.47 -6.59 -6.59
N PHE A 29 -4.34 -5.31 -6.21
CA PHE A 29 -5.17 -4.24 -6.77
C PHE A 29 -5.01 -4.10 -8.28
N VAL A 30 -3.78 -4.05 -8.80
CA VAL A 30 -3.51 -3.90 -10.24
C VAL A 30 -4.15 -5.03 -11.05
N TYR A 31 -4.09 -6.26 -10.54
CA TYR A 31 -4.61 -7.46 -11.21
C TYR A 31 -6.07 -7.77 -10.92
N SER A 32 -6.68 -7.15 -9.90
CA SER A 32 -8.09 -7.36 -9.54
C SER A 32 -9.00 -7.03 -10.73
N LYS A 33 -9.96 -7.94 -10.95
CA LYS A 33 -11.00 -7.83 -11.99
C LYS A 33 -12.40 -7.65 -11.40
N GLU A 34 -12.49 -7.59 -10.07
CA GLU A 34 -13.74 -7.45 -9.35
C GLU A 34 -14.30 -6.02 -9.50
N GLU A 35 -15.60 -5.88 -9.28
CA GLU A 35 -16.28 -4.59 -9.24
C GLU A 35 -16.96 -4.44 -7.88
N PRO A 36 -16.46 -3.57 -6.98
CA PRO A 36 -15.39 -2.59 -7.19
C PRO A 36 -13.98 -3.20 -7.19
N LYS A 37 -13.09 -2.61 -8.00
CA LYS A 37 -11.71 -3.08 -8.19
C LYS A 37 -10.97 -3.14 -6.85
N GLY A 38 -10.38 -4.29 -6.55
CA GLY A 38 -9.57 -4.49 -5.35
C GLY A 38 -10.35 -4.76 -4.07
N VAL A 39 -11.67 -5.00 -4.15
CA VAL A 39 -12.48 -5.40 -2.98
C VAL A 39 -11.95 -6.67 -2.30
N GLU A 40 -11.41 -7.61 -3.09
CA GLU A 40 -10.77 -8.84 -2.59
C GLU A 40 -9.40 -8.58 -1.94
N CYS A 41 -8.80 -7.40 -2.17
CA CYS A 41 -7.45 -7.05 -1.73
C CYS A 41 -7.44 -6.28 -0.41
N ILE A 42 -8.60 -5.96 0.16
CA ILE A 42 -8.74 -5.14 1.38
C ILE A 42 -7.88 -5.69 2.53
N GLU A 43 -7.81 -7.01 2.69
CA GLU A 43 -6.98 -7.63 3.74
C GLU A 43 -5.49 -7.34 3.53
N HIS A 44 -5.00 -7.33 2.28
CA HIS A 44 -3.61 -6.97 2.00
C HIS A 44 -3.33 -5.50 2.32
N PHE A 45 -4.26 -4.60 2.02
CA PHE A 45 -4.15 -3.18 2.38
C PHE A 45 -4.14 -2.99 3.90
N LYS A 46 -4.95 -3.75 4.65
CA LYS A 46 -4.90 -3.73 6.12
C LYS A 46 -3.55 -4.20 6.67
N THR A 47 -2.99 -5.29 6.13
CA THR A 47 -1.65 -5.76 6.52
C THR A 47 -0.58 -4.70 6.25
N MET A 48 -0.67 -4.03 5.10
CA MET A 48 0.23 -2.93 4.75
C MET A 48 0.09 -1.74 5.72
N GLN A 49 -1.13 -1.29 6.01
CA GLN A 49 -1.38 -0.22 6.98
C GLN A 49 -0.88 -0.58 8.38
N ASN A 50 -1.07 -1.83 8.82
CA ASN A 50 -0.57 -2.27 10.12
C ASN A 50 0.96 -2.18 10.17
N CYS A 51 1.64 -2.62 9.10
CA CYS A 51 3.09 -2.45 9.01
C CYS A 51 3.51 -0.97 9.06
N PHE A 52 2.80 -0.07 8.37
CA PHE A 52 3.09 1.36 8.44
C PHE A 52 2.95 1.90 9.87
N ARG A 53 1.94 1.47 10.62
CA ARG A 53 1.73 1.85 12.03
C ARG A 53 2.82 1.33 12.97
N GLU A 54 3.47 0.21 12.63
CA GLU A 54 4.63 -0.31 13.36
C GLU A 54 5.92 0.49 13.07
N HIS A 55 5.93 1.26 11.98
CA HIS A 55 7.08 2.07 11.54
C HIS A 55 6.71 3.58 11.41
N PRO A 56 6.22 4.22 12.48
CA PRO A 56 5.75 5.61 12.44
C PRO A 56 6.88 6.62 12.18
N GLU A 57 8.13 6.25 12.44
CA GLU A 57 9.30 7.09 12.16
C GLU A 57 9.58 7.24 10.65
N ILE A 58 9.08 6.32 9.82
CA ILE A 58 9.28 6.30 8.37
C ILE A 58 7.98 6.68 7.65
N TYR A 59 6.85 6.13 8.09
CA TYR A 59 5.56 6.28 7.42
C TYR A 59 4.58 7.18 8.18
N GLY A 60 4.95 7.71 9.36
CA GLY A 60 4.04 8.50 10.18
C GLY A 60 3.48 9.71 9.43
N SER A 61 4.30 10.43 8.67
CA SER A 61 3.84 11.55 7.84
C SER A 61 2.89 11.16 6.71
N GLU A 62 2.98 9.93 6.20
CA GLU A 62 2.08 9.40 5.15
C GLU A 62 0.79 8.83 5.75
N LEU A 63 0.79 8.47 7.04
CA LEU A 63 -0.40 8.00 7.77
C LEU A 63 -1.20 9.16 8.38
N ASP A 64 -0.53 10.27 8.72
CA ASP A 64 -1.15 11.46 9.34
C ASP A 64 -2.01 12.25 8.34
N ASP A 65 -1.68 12.19 7.03
CA ASP A 65 -2.50 12.78 5.95
C ASP A 65 -3.82 12.00 5.71
N ASP A 66 -3.95 10.79 6.31
CA ASP A 66 -5.19 10.01 6.37
C ASP A 66 -5.96 10.23 7.70
N GLU A 67 -5.61 11.27 8.49
CA GLU A 67 -6.54 11.89 9.46
C GLU A 67 -7.57 12.78 8.71
N VAL A 68 -8.19 12.23 7.67
CA VAL A 68 -9.37 12.77 6.98
C VAL A 68 -10.29 11.56 6.73
N ALA A 69 -11.46 11.39 7.34
CA ALA A 69 -12.36 12.31 8.01
C ALA A 69 -13.24 11.55 9.01
N GLU A 70 -13.51 12.17 10.16
CA GLU A 70 -14.81 11.99 10.82
C GLU A 70 -15.90 12.79 10.08
#